data_AF-A0A1Y4UGY3-F1
#
_entry.id   AF-A0A1Y4UGY3-F1
#
_cell.length_a   1.000
_cell.length_b   1.000
_cell.length_c   1.000
_cell.angle_alpha   90.00
_cell.angle_beta   90.00
_cell.angle_gamma   90.00
#
_symmetry.space_group_name_H-M   'P 1'
#
loop_
_entity.id
_entity.type
_entity.pdbx_description
1 polymer ?
#
loop_
_entity_poly.entity_id
_entity_poly.type
_entity_poly.pdbx_seq_one_letter_code
_entity_poly.pdbx_strand_id
1 'polypeptide(L)'
;MENRFKRARTIHNRHGAQSTQEVAKETGVTKSLIEDIESTVGKPRNVGYLTVKKLAQHYGVSADYLLGISDTPSTKEDIQTACKTTGLSTSVIEWLKTITGDPAKIDALNSILDNKTFQAILPYIDELKDVQIAAEMNRLGPANEQVKFVQVKEISDGQYLVGGYEYLSVLEYRIAELLKIVIDEVTRPCLEELEGE
;
A
#
# COMPACT_ATOMS: atom_id res chain seq x y z
N MET A 1 -10.86 5.23 -12.42
CA MET A 1 -10.27 3.94 -12.02
C MET A 1 -9.68 3.31 -13.28
N GLU A 2 -8.37 3.07 -13.31
CA GLU A 2 -7.69 2.53 -14.50
C GLU A 2 -8.09 1.06 -14.74
N ASN A 3 -8.20 0.67 -16.01
CA ASN A 3 -8.60 -0.69 -16.40
C ASN A 3 -7.52 -1.72 -16.00
N ARG A 4 -7.92 -2.84 -15.38
CA ARG A 4 -6.99 -3.85 -14.84
C ARG A 4 -6.16 -4.54 -15.92
N PHE A 5 -6.66 -4.72 -17.14
CA PHE A 5 -5.90 -5.28 -18.26
C PHE A 5 -4.79 -4.33 -18.68
N LYS A 6 -5.09 -3.03 -18.76
CA LYS A 6 -4.10 -2.01 -19.08
C LYS A 6 -3.02 -1.97 -18.02
N ARG A 7 -3.41 -1.95 -16.75
CA ARG A 7 -2.51 -1.96 -15.60
C ARG A 7 -1.66 -3.23 -15.55
N ALA A 8 -2.22 -4.40 -15.88
CA ALA A 8 -1.47 -5.65 -15.98
C ALA A 8 -0.38 -5.57 -17.05
N ARG A 9 -0.69 -5.03 -18.24
CA ARG A 9 0.26 -4.90 -19.34
C ARG A 9 1.39 -3.90 -19.05
N THR A 10 1.09 -2.78 -18.38
CA THR A 10 2.05 -1.69 -18.17
C THR A 10 2.88 -1.85 -16.90
N ILE A 11 2.29 -2.36 -15.82
CA ILE A 11 2.93 -2.42 -14.50
C ILE A 11 3.39 -3.85 -14.15
N HIS A 12 2.50 -4.84 -14.33
CA HIS A 12 2.73 -6.19 -13.81
C HIS A 12 3.35 -7.15 -14.81
N ASN A 13 3.42 -6.74 -16.08
CA ASN A 13 3.91 -7.59 -17.14
C ASN A 13 5.35 -8.01 -16.87
N ARG A 14 5.57 -9.32 -16.69
CA ARG A 14 6.89 -9.92 -16.48
C ARG A 14 7.87 -9.70 -17.65
N HIS A 15 7.38 -9.31 -18.82
CA HIS A 15 8.19 -8.93 -19.98
C HIS A 15 8.46 -7.42 -20.06
N GLY A 16 8.13 -6.66 -19.00
CA GLY A 16 8.24 -5.22 -18.95
C GLY A 16 7.06 -4.49 -19.60
N ALA A 17 7.17 -3.16 -19.71
CA ALA A 17 6.15 -2.32 -20.32
C ALA A 17 6.10 -2.52 -21.85
N GLN A 18 5.37 -3.54 -22.29
CA GLN A 18 5.17 -3.86 -23.69
C GLN A 18 3.99 -3.10 -24.29
N SER A 19 4.10 -2.70 -25.55
CA SER A 19 3.02 -2.17 -26.38
C SER A 19 1.92 -3.22 -26.64
N THR A 20 0.72 -2.77 -27.01
CA THR A 20 -0.39 -3.67 -27.40
C THR A 20 -0.02 -4.55 -28.58
N GLN A 21 0.86 -4.08 -29.45
CA GLN A 21 1.31 -4.79 -30.64
C GLN A 21 2.28 -5.94 -30.32
N GLU A 22 3.18 -5.74 -29.38
CA GLU A 22 4.10 -6.80 -28.91
C GLU A 22 3.31 -7.92 -28.22
N VAL A 23 2.41 -7.55 -27.31
CA VAL A 23 1.54 -8.52 -26.63
C VAL A 23 0.67 -9.28 -27.62
N ALA A 24 0.11 -8.60 -28.63
CA ALA A 24 -0.71 -9.26 -29.66
C ALA A 24 0.08 -10.34 -30.42
N LYS A 25 1.35 -10.02 -30.76
CA LYS A 25 2.25 -10.95 -31.46
C LYS A 25 2.57 -12.18 -30.61
N GLU A 26 2.81 -12.00 -29.31
CA GLU A 26 3.25 -13.08 -28.41
C GLU A 26 2.09 -13.93 -27.92
N THR A 27 0.91 -13.35 -27.70
CA THR A 27 -0.26 -14.06 -27.15
C THR A 27 -1.20 -14.62 -28.23
N GLY A 28 -1.07 -14.12 -29.47
CA GLY A 28 -2.02 -14.38 -30.55
C GLY A 28 -3.42 -13.81 -30.30
N VAL A 29 -3.55 -12.89 -29.34
CA VAL A 29 -4.77 -12.08 -29.14
C VAL A 29 -4.68 -10.88 -30.08
N THR A 30 -5.77 -10.53 -30.76
CA THR A 30 -5.72 -9.42 -31.71
C THR A 30 -5.49 -8.08 -30.99
N LYS A 31 -4.62 -7.23 -31.56
CA LYS A 31 -4.31 -5.90 -31.02
C LYS A 31 -5.58 -5.08 -30.75
N SER A 32 -6.52 -5.09 -31.70
CA SER A 32 -7.80 -4.39 -31.57
C SER A 32 -8.62 -4.89 -30.37
N LEU A 33 -8.62 -6.20 -30.08
CA LEU A 33 -9.31 -6.72 -28.91
C LEU A 33 -8.64 -6.28 -27.61
N ILE A 34 -7.32 -6.25 -27.56
CA ILE A 34 -6.57 -5.76 -26.39
C ILE A 34 -6.92 -4.29 -26.12
N GLU A 35 -6.84 -3.43 -27.15
CA GLU A 35 -7.14 -1.99 -27.03
C GLU A 35 -8.59 -1.73 -26.62
N ASP A 36 -9.53 -2.51 -27.13
CA ASP A 36 -10.95 -2.41 -26.79
C ASP A 36 -11.23 -2.81 -25.33
N ILE A 37 -10.58 -3.89 -24.85
CA ILE A 37 -10.67 -4.31 -23.44
C ILE A 37 -10.04 -3.26 -22.51
N GLU A 38 -8.92 -2.66 -22.90
CA GLU A 38 -8.19 -1.69 -22.08
C GLU A 38 -8.87 -0.31 -22.01
N SER A 39 -9.58 0.07 -23.07
CA SER A 39 -10.28 1.36 -23.17
C SER A 39 -11.63 1.38 -22.45
N THR A 40 -12.21 0.21 -22.14
CA THR A 40 -13.47 0.11 -21.41
C THR A 40 -13.26 0.31 -19.91
N VAL A 41 -13.51 1.53 -19.43
CA VAL A 41 -13.53 1.85 -17.99
C VAL A 41 -14.97 1.73 -17.48
N GLY A 42 -15.19 0.90 -16.46
CA GLY A 42 -16.49 0.81 -15.75
C GLY A 42 -17.59 0.00 -16.45
N LYS A 43 -17.37 -0.49 -17.68
CA LYS A 43 -18.25 -1.47 -18.36
C LYS A 43 -17.41 -2.64 -18.87
N PRO A 44 -17.26 -3.73 -18.10
CA PRO A 44 -16.45 -4.86 -18.53
C PRO A 44 -17.05 -5.48 -19.79
N ARG A 45 -16.25 -5.59 -20.85
CA ARG A 45 -16.62 -6.34 -22.05
C ARG A 45 -16.68 -7.83 -21.70
N ASN A 46 -17.60 -8.56 -22.32
CA ASN A 46 -17.54 -10.01 -22.29
C ASN A 46 -16.33 -10.48 -23.11
N VAL A 47 -15.29 -10.95 -22.40
CA VAL A 47 -14.06 -11.46 -22.99
C VAL A 47 -14.06 -12.98 -22.81
N GLY A 48 -13.87 -13.72 -23.90
CA GLY A 48 -13.80 -15.18 -23.84
C GLY A 48 -12.69 -15.67 -22.90
N TYR A 49 -12.96 -16.75 -22.16
CA TYR A 49 -12.05 -17.27 -21.14
C TYR A 49 -10.63 -17.58 -21.66
N LEU A 50 -10.49 -18.01 -22.93
CA LEU A 50 -9.20 -18.26 -23.56
C LEU A 50 -8.36 -17.00 -23.69
N THR A 51 -8.97 -15.86 -24.00
CA THR A 51 -8.28 -14.57 -24.09
C THR A 51 -7.79 -14.14 -22.72
N VAL A 52 -8.65 -14.25 -21.69
CA VAL A 52 -8.27 -13.94 -20.31
C VAL A 52 -7.12 -14.82 -19.86
N LYS A 53 -7.19 -16.14 -20.11
CA LYS A 53 -6.13 -17.09 -19.77
C LYS A 53 -4.81 -16.72 -20.45
N LYS A 54 -4.82 -16.45 -21.76
CA LYS A 54 -3.61 -16.08 -22.52
C LYS A 54 -2.96 -14.81 -21.98
N LEU A 55 -3.75 -13.75 -21.75
CA LEU A 55 -3.25 -12.48 -21.25
C LEU A 55 -2.75 -12.59 -19.81
N ALA A 56 -3.49 -13.28 -18.93
CA ALA A 56 -3.08 -13.53 -17.54
C ALA A 56 -1.73 -14.24 -17.48
N GLN A 57 -1.60 -15.34 -18.24
CA GLN A 57 -0.33 -16.06 -18.38
C GLN A 57 0.77 -15.14 -18.90
N HIS A 58 0.51 -14.40 -19.98
CA HIS A 58 1.50 -13.51 -20.58
C HIS A 58 2.05 -12.48 -19.59
N TYR A 59 1.15 -11.75 -18.95
CA TYR A 59 1.51 -10.70 -17.99
C TYR A 59 2.08 -11.24 -16.68
N GLY A 60 1.87 -12.53 -16.37
CA GLY A 60 2.27 -13.11 -15.09
C GLY A 60 1.32 -12.76 -13.95
N VAL A 61 0.06 -12.47 -14.25
CA VAL A 61 -0.98 -12.14 -13.27
C VAL A 61 -2.07 -13.21 -13.17
N SER A 62 -2.84 -13.22 -12.08
CA SER A 62 -4.00 -14.12 -11.94
C SER A 62 -5.15 -13.72 -12.88
N ALA A 63 -5.93 -14.70 -13.32
CA ALA A 63 -7.17 -14.44 -14.07
C ALA A 63 -8.17 -13.66 -13.20
N ASP A 64 -8.23 -13.97 -11.90
CA ASP A 64 -9.06 -13.29 -10.91
C ASP A 64 -8.73 -11.79 -10.83
N TYR A 65 -7.46 -11.42 -10.93
CA TYR A 65 -7.05 -10.02 -11.04
C TYR A 65 -7.60 -9.35 -12.28
N LEU A 66 -7.43 -9.97 -13.47
CA LEU A 66 -7.94 -9.39 -14.72
C LEU A 66 -9.47 -9.24 -14.72
N LEU A 67 -10.17 -10.22 -14.14
CA LEU A 67 -11.63 -10.24 -14.04
C LEU A 67 -12.18 -9.35 -12.92
N GLY A 68 -11.31 -8.81 -12.06
CA GLY A 68 -11.70 -7.97 -10.93
C GLY A 68 -12.32 -8.72 -9.75
N ILE A 69 -12.08 -10.03 -9.67
CA ILE A 69 -12.49 -10.89 -8.55
C ILE A 69 -11.51 -10.71 -7.36
N SER A 70 -10.24 -10.39 -7.66
CA SER A 70 -9.19 -10.16 -6.67
C SER A 70 -8.37 -8.92 -7.00
N ASP A 71 -7.94 -8.17 -5.98
CA ASP A 71 -6.97 -7.07 -6.14
C ASP A 71 -5.52 -7.54 -6.15
N THR A 72 -5.28 -8.83 -5.93
CA THR A 72 -3.93 -9.41 -5.92
C THR A 72 -3.53 -9.87 -7.31
N PRO A 73 -2.53 -9.23 -7.96
CA PRO A 73 -2.09 -9.61 -9.30
C PRO A 73 -1.35 -10.94 -9.32
N SER A 74 -0.76 -11.41 -8.21
CA SER A 74 0.09 -12.62 -8.19
C SER A 74 -0.65 -13.88 -8.66
N THR A 75 0.05 -14.74 -9.41
CA THR A 75 -0.41 -16.10 -9.75
C THR A 75 -0.11 -17.13 -8.67
N LYS A 76 0.77 -16.82 -7.72
CA LYS A 76 1.17 -17.76 -6.66
C LYS A 76 0.10 -17.77 -5.57
N GLU A 77 -0.47 -18.94 -5.31
CA GLU A 77 -1.60 -19.13 -4.40
C GLU A 77 -1.28 -18.72 -2.95
N ASP A 78 -0.06 -18.96 -2.50
CA ASP A 78 0.43 -18.55 -1.18
C ASP A 78 0.42 -17.02 -1.02
N ILE A 79 0.89 -16.28 -2.04
CA ILE A 79 0.87 -14.83 -2.06
C ILE A 79 -0.57 -14.30 -2.14
N GLN A 80 -1.41 -14.89 -2.99
CA GLN A 80 -2.82 -14.50 -3.09
C GLN A 80 -3.56 -14.68 -1.76
N THR A 81 -3.36 -15.83 -1.11
CA THR A 81 -3.97 -16.14 0.18
C THR A 81 -3.46 -15.20 1.26
N ALA A 82 -2.14 -14.97 1.34
CA ALA A 82 -1.56 -14.06 2.32
C ALA A 82 -2.08 -12.62 2.14
N CYS A 83 -2.09 -12.09 0.91
CA CYS A 83 -2.65 -10.76 0.61
C CYS A 83 -4.14 -10.68 0.99
N LYS A 84 -4.94 -11.70 0.66
CA LYS A 84 -6.37 -11.73 0.96
C LYS A 84 -6.66 -11.78 2.46
N THR A 85 -5.90 -12.56 3.22
CA THR A 85 -6.11 -12.72 4.67
C THR A 85 -5.57 -11.55 5.48
N THR A 86 -4.47 -10.93 5.06
CA THR A 86 -3.78 -9.88 5.84
C THR A 86 -4.06 -8.46 5.35
N GLY A 87 -4.53 -8.28 4.12
CA GLY A 87 -4.65 -6.97 3.47
C GLY A 87 -3.31 -6.36 3.02
N LEU A 88 -2.19 -7.04 3.23
CA LEU A 88 -0.87 -6.57 2.82
C LEU A 88 -0.68 -6.66 1.30
N SER A 89 0.10 -5.75 0.74
CA SER A 89 0.41 -5.76 -0.69
C SER A 89 1.33 -6.91 -1.07
N THR A 90 1.33 -7.29 -2.36
CA THR A 90 2.21 -8.34 -2.90
C THR A 90 3.69 -8.05 -2.62
N SER A 91 4.13 -6.80 -2.75
CA SER A 91 5.53 -6.43 -2.49
C SER A 91 5.94 -6.63 -1.03
N VAL A 92 5.02 -6.37 -0.08
CA VAL A 92 5.27 -6.62 1.34
C VAL A 92 5.38 -8.11 1.61
N ILE A 93 4.47 -8.94 1.07
CA ILE A 93 4.54 -10.40 1.23
C ILE A 93 5.82 -10.97 0.63
N GLU A 94 6.26 -10.49 -0.54
CA GLU A 94 7.51 -10.92 -1.15
C GLU A 94 8.72 -10.55 -0.29
N TRP A 95 8.76 -9.33 0.26
CA TRP A 95 9.80 -8.94 1.21
C TRP A 95 9.78 -9.81 2.48
N LEU A 96 8.61 -10.10 3.05
CA LEU A 96 8.49 -10.98 4.22
C LEU A 96 9.14 -12.34 3.95
N LYS A 97 8.89 -12.93 2.77
CA LYS A 97 9.52 -14.20 2.36
C LYS A 97 11.05 -14.13 2.24
N THR A 98 11.64 -12.95 2.05
CA THR A 98 13.11 -12.79 2.05
C THR A 98 13.70 -12.78 3.46
N ILE A 99 12.94 -12.37 4.47
CA ILE A 99 13.41 -12.28 5.86
C ILE A 99 13.02 -13.49 6.70
N THR A 100 12.08 -14.34 6.25
CA THR A 100 11.68 -15.55 6.98
C THR A 100 12.81 -16.57 7.21
N GLY A 101 13.93 -16.45 6.51
CA GLY A 101 15.14 -17.25 6.74
C GLY A 101 16.04 -16.75 7.88
N ASP A 102 15.69 -15.61 8.50
CA ASP A 102 16.47 -14.93 9.54
C ASP A 102 15.60 -14.79 10.82
N PRO A 103 15.73 -15.71 11.79
CA PRO A 103 14.89 -15.73 12.99
C PRO A 103 14.96 -14.42 13.79
N ALA A 104 16.14 -13.81 13.90
CA ALA A 104 16.29 -12.56 14.65
C ALA A 104 15.49 -11.41 14.02
N LYS A 105 15.46 -11.34 12.68
CA LYS A 105 14.66 -10.32 11.98
C LYS A 105 13.17 -10.57 12.10
N ILE A 106 12.72 -11.82 12.03
CA ILE A 106 11.29 -12.11 12.14
C ILE A 106 10.79 -11.88 13.57
N ASP A 107 11.60 -12.19 14.58
CA ASP A 107 11.25 -11.93 15.99
C ASP A 107 11.19 -10.43 16.29
N ALA A 108 12.15 -9.65 15.79
CA ALA A 108 12.11 -8.20 15.89
C ALA A 108 10.88 -7.60 15.19
N LEU A 109 10.55 -8.09 13.99
CA LEU A 109 9.36 -7.65 13.26
C LEU A 109 8.07 -7.99 14.03
N ASN A 110 7.95 -9.22 14.52
CA ASN A 110 6.80 -9.65 15.31
C ASN A 110 6.64 -8.78 16.56
N SER A 111 7.75 -8.48 17.24
CA SER A 111 7.74 -7.63 18.44
C SER A 111 7.26 -6.21 18.14
N ILE A 112 7.68 -5.62 17.01
CA ILE A 112 7.19 -4.31 16.57
C ILE A 112 5.69 -4.35 16.22
N LEU A 113 5.24 -5.37 15.48
CA LEU A 113 3.86 -5.46 15.02
C LEU A 113 2.86 -5.77 16.15
N ASP A 114 3.28 -6.54 17.17
CA ASP A 114 2.47 -6.83 18.36
C ASP A 114 2.48 -5.68 19.39
N ASN A 115 3.40 -4.72 19.25
CA ASN A 115 3.49 -3.58 20.14
C ASN A 115 2.26 -2.66 20.00
N LYS A 116 1.54 -2.46 21.11
CA LYS A 116 0.32 -1.63 21.14
C LYS A 116 0.58 -0.16 20.87
N THR A 117 1.74 0.36 21.29
CA THR A 117 2.18 1.72 20.99
C THR A 117 2.36 1.90 19.49
N PHE A 118 2.98 0.93 18.81
CA PHE A 118 3.12 0.92 17.36
C PHE A 118 1.76 0.91 16.65
N GLN A 119 0.84 0.03 17.08
CA GLN A 119 -0.51 -0.02 16.52
C GLN A 119 -1.26 1.31 16.70
N ALA A 120 -1.07 1.98 17.83
CA ALA A 120 -1.65 3.30 18.10
C ALA A 120 -1.06 4.43 17.23
N ILE A 121 0.09 4.21 16.56
CA ILE A 121 0.69 5.17 15.62
C ILE A 121 -0.05 5.19 14.28
N LEU A 122 -0.64 4.07 13.86
CA LEU A 122 -1.21 3.92 12.51
C LEU A 122 -2.27 4.99 12.16
N PRO A 123 -3.22 5.35 13.04
CA PRO A 123 -4.17 6.43 12.74
C PRO A 123 -3.50 7.80 12.57
N TYR A 124 -2.44 8.08 13.35
CA TYR A 124 -1.69 9.34 13.22
C TYR A 124 -0.93 9.42 11.90
N ILE A 125 -0.41 8.29 11.40
CA ILE A 125 0.24 8.24 10.07
C ILE A 125 -0.77 8.50 8.95
N ASP A 126 -1.98 7.97 9.07
CA ASP A 126 -3.03 8.22 8.08
C ASP A 126 -3.44 9.70 8.07
N GLU A 127 -3.69 10.25 9.26
CA GLU A 127 -3.98 11.68 9.42
C GLU A 127 -2.85 12.58 8.91
N LEU A 128 -1.58 12.18 9.11
CA LEU A 128 -0.43 12.94 8.63
C LEU A 128 -0.46 13.15 7.11
N LYS A 129 -0.90 12.13 6.35
CA LYS A 129 -1.00 12.24 4.89
C LYS A 129 -2.01 13.32 4.48
N ASP A 130 -3.17 13.34 5.14
CA ASP A 130 -4.22 14.31 4.86
C ASP A 130 -3.76 15.74 5.18
N VAL A 131 -3.13 15.92 6.35
CA VAL A 131 -2.59 17.21 6.79
C VAL A 131 -1.48 17.69 5.86
N GLN A 132 -0.61 16.78 5.41
CA GLN A 132 0.49 17.11 4.50
C GLN A 132 -0.03 17.54 3.12
N ILE A 133 -1.07 16.88 2.59
CA ILE A 133 -1.75 17.30 1.36
C ILE A 133 -2.31 18.71 1.54
N ALA A 134 -3.04 18.97 2.64
CA ALA A 134 -3.62 20.28 2.90
C ALA A 134 -2.54 21.38 3.05
N ALA A 135 -1.42 21.07 3.72
CA ALA A 135 -0.29 21.98 3.86
C ALA A 135 0.35 22.33 2.50
N GLU A 136 0.61 21.34 1.65
CA GLU A 136 1.15 21.57 0.30
C GLU A 136 0.17 22.33 -0.61
N MET A 137 -1.14 22.06 -0.51
CA MET A 137 -2.16 22.85 -1.22
C MET A 137 -2.13 24.33 -0.79
N ASN A 138 -1.95 24.60 0.51
CA ASN A 138 -1.79 25.97 1.01
C ASN A 138 -0.49 26.65 0.56
N ARG A 139 0.57 25.86 0.37
CA ARG A 139 1.87 26.36 -0.11
C ARG A 139 1.83 26.78 -1.57
N LEU A 140 1.15 25.99 -2.41
CA LEU A 140 1.15 26.13 -3.86
C LEU A 140 -0.06 26.89 -4.42
N GLY A 141 -1.16 26.96 -3.66
CA GLY A 141 -2.41 27.60 -4.07
C GLY A 141 -2.35 29.15 -4.04
N PRO A 142 -3.21 29.83 -4.82
CA PRO A 142 -3.34 31.28 -4.73
C PRO A 142 -3.89 31.67 -3.35
N ALA A 143 -3.47 32.83 -2.81
CA ALA A 143 -3.74 33.23 -1.42
C ALA A 143 -5.24 33.29 -1.03
N ASN A 144 -6.14 33.32 -2.00
CA ASN A 144 -7.60 33.33 -1.85
C ASN A 144 -8.23 31.92 -1.77
N GLU A 145 -7.47 30.84 -1.98
CA GLU A 145 -7.93 29.44 -1.93
C GLU A 145 -7.23 28.61 -0.83
N GLN A 146 -6.72 29.26 0.22
CA GLN A 146 -6.11 28.54 1.33
C GLN A 146 -7.12 27.57 1.97
N VAL A 147 -6.80 26.27 1.91
CA VAL A 147 -7.50 25.20 2.59
C VAL A 147 -7.21 25.31 4.09
N LYS A 148 -8.18 25.82 4.85
CA LYS A 148 -8.11 25.84 6.30
C LYS A 148 -8.30 24.41 6.84
N PHE A 149 -7.20 23.71 7.08
CA PHE A 149 -7.23 22.53 7.94
C PHE A 149 -7.27 23.01 9.39
N VAL A 150 -8.36 22.69 10.09
CA VAL A 150 -8.61 23.14 11.46
C VAL A 150 -8.99 21.92 12.28
N GLN A 151 -8.12 21.54 13.21
CA GLN A 151 -8.41 20.53 14.21
C GLN A 151 -8.69 21.23 15.55
N VAL A 152 -9.80 20.84 16.18
CA VAL A 152 -10.15 21.27 17.54
C VAL A 152 -9.55 20.26 18.49
N LYS A 153 -8.46 20.62 19.17
CA LYS A 153 -7.86 19.75 20.18
C LYS A 153 -8.41 20.13 21.54
N GLU A 154 -9.08 19.19 22.19
CA GLU A 154 -9.46 19.32 23.59
C GLU A 154 -8.22 19.01 24.44
N ILE A 155 -7.68 20.04 25.09
CA ILE A 155 -6.73 19.86 26.20
C ILE A 155 -7.52 20.20 27.46
N SER A 156 -7.11 19.63 28.59
CA SER A 156 -7.76 19.69 29.92
C SER A 156 -8.17 21.09 30.43
N ASP A 157 -7.83 22.17 29.71
CA ASP A 157 -8.05 23.57 30.06
C ASP A 157 -8.62 24.43 28.90
N GLY A 158 -9.12 23.81 27.82
CA GLY A 158 -9.80 24.52 26.73
C GLY A 158 -9.64 23.91 25.34
N GLN A 159 -10.54 24.31 24.43
CA GLN A 159 -10.46 23.98 23.01
C GLN A 159 -9.64 25.05 22.29
N TYR A 160 -8.55 24.65 21.64
CA TYR A 160 -7.73 25.56 20.83
C TYR A 160 -7.75 25.12 19.36
N LEU A 161 -7.81 26.12 18.47
CA LEU A 161 -7.69 25.92 17.02
C LEU A 161 -6.20 25.88 16.67
N VAL A 162 -5.74 24.75 16.14
CA VAL A 162 -4.37 24.64 15.63
C VAL A 162 -4.39 24.84 14.12
N GLY A 163 -3.57 25.77 13.61
CA GLY A 163 -3.44 25.97 12.17
C GLY A 163 -2.77 24.77 11.48
N GLY A 164 -3.10 24.51 10.21
CA GLY A 164 -2.65 23.30 9.50
C GLY A 164 -1.13 23.02 9.55
N TYR A 165 -0.27 24.04 9.46
CA TYR A 165 1.19 23.87 9.54
C TYR A 165 1.70 23.55 10.96
N GLU A 166 1.11 24.19 11.97
CA GLU A 166 1.44 23.93 13.38
C GLU A 166 0.96 22.53 13.76
N TYR A 167 -0.19 22.12 13.24
CA TYR A 167 -0.75 20.79 13.44
C TYR A 167 0.12 19.71 12.79
N LEU A 168 0.60 19.93 11.57
CA LEU A 168 1.56 19.06 10.89
C LEU A 168 2.79 18.80 11.76
N SER A 169 3.43 19.88 12.23
CA SER A 169 4.64 19.80 13.07
C SER A 169 4.38 19.03 14.38
N VAL A 170 3.23 19.25 15.02
CA VAL A 170 2.84 18.55 16.26
C VAL A 170 2.61 17.06 16.01
N LEU A 171 2.00 16.70 14.88
CA LEU A 171 1.71 15.33 14.51
C LEU A 171 2.99 14.56 14.16
N GLU A 172 3.89 15.17 13.37
CA GLU A 172 5.22 14.62 13.07
C GLU A 172 6.02 14.36 14.35
N TYR A 173 6.06 15.35 15.26
CA TYR A 173 6.73 15.20 16.55
C TYR A 173 6.13 14.05 17.37
N ARG A 174 4.80 13.98 17.47
CA ARG A 174 4.12 12.91 18.22
C ARG A 174 4.43 11.53 17.66
N ILE A 175 4.39 11.37 16.34
CA ILE A 175 4.72 10.09 15.69
C ILE A 175 6.17 9.71 16.00
N ALA A 176 7.10 10.65 15.90
CA ALA A 176 8.52 10.40 16.19
C ALA A 176 8.74 9.97 17.65
N GLU A 177 8.09 10.62 18.62
CA GLU A 177 8.19 10.24 20.03
C GLU A 177 7.58 8.87 20.32
N LEU A 178 6.42 8.55 19.73
CA LEU A 178 5.82 7.21 19.88
C LEU A 178 6.70 6.12 19.26
N LEU A 179 7.33 6.38 18.11
CA LEU A 179 8.28 5.43 17.52
C LEU A 179 9.49 5.18 18.42
N LYS A 180 10.00 6.21 19.12
CA LYS A 180 11.07 6.01 20.11
C LYS A 180 10.62 5.10 21.23
N ILE A 181 9.42 5.32 21.77
CA ILE A 181 8.84 4.48 22.82
C ILE A 181 8.72 3.03 22.35
N VAL A 182 8.27 2.79 21.11
CA VAL A 182 8.20 1.44 20.53
C VAL A 182 9.57 0.77 20.52
N ILE A 183 10.61 1.48 20.07
CA ILE A 183 11.97 0.93 20.05
C ILE A 183 12.46 0.62 21.46
N ASP A 184 12.26 1.52 22.42
CA ASP A 184 12.65 1.31 23.81
C ASP A 184 11.90 0.13 24.45
N GLU A 185 10.62 -0.06 24.12
CA GLU A 185 9.81 -1.18 24.61
C GLU A 185 10.24 -2.53 24.01
N VAL A 186 10.55 -2.55 22.70
CA VAL A 186 10.91 -3.78 21.98
C VAL A 186 12.37 -4.19 22.23
N THR A 187 13.25 -3.24 22.50
CA THR A 187 14.69 -3.51 22.73
C THR A 187 15.06 -3.61 24.21
N ARG A 188 14.10 -3.39 25.12
CA ARG A 188 14.35 -3.54 26.55
C ARG A 188 14.75 -5.00 26.84
N PRO A 189 15.93 -5.26 27.43
CA PRO A 189 16.31 -6.61 27.81
C PRO A 189 15.31 -7.18 28.81
N CYS A 190 14.95 -8.45 28.65
CA CYS A 190 14.15 -9.15 29.66
C CYS A 190 14.96 -9.19 30.96
N LEU A 191 14.34 -8.84 32.09
CA LEU A 191 15.01 -8.81 33.40
C LEU A 191 15.68 -10.16 33.76
N GLU A 192 15.17 -11.27 33.22
CA GLU A 192 15.75 -12.61 33.36
C GLU A 192 17.14 -12.77 32.72
N GLU A 193 17.49 -11.95 31.72
CA GLU A 193 18.81 -11.95 31.08
C GLU A 193 19.87 -11.21 31.91
N LEU A 194 19.44 -10.40 32.89
CA LEU A 194 20.31 -9.59 33.73
C LEU A 194 20.64 -10.24 35.09
N GLU A 195 19.93 -11.30 35.49
CA GLU A 195 20.16 -12.03 36.75
C GLU A 195 21.08 -13.26 36.58
N GLY A 196 21.66 -13.46 35.39
CA GLY A 196 22.47 -14.61 35.01
C GLY A 196 23.98 -14.39 34.86
N GLU A 197 24.57 -13.41 35.56
CA GLU A 197 26.04 -13.20 35.65
C GLU A 197 26.57 -13.27 37.10
#